data_AF-A0A960TR75-F1
#
_entry.id   AF-A0A960TR75-F1
#
_cell.length_a   1.000
_cell.length_b   1.000
_cell.length_c   1.000
_cell.angle_alpha   90.00
_cell.angle_beta   90.00
_cell.angle_gamma   90.00
#
_symmetry.space_group_name_H-M   'P 1'
#
loop_
_entity.id
_entity.type
_entity.pdbx_description
1 polymer ?
#
loop_
_entity_poly.entity_id
_entity_poly.type
_entity_poly.pdbx_seq_one_letter_code
_entity_poly.pdbx_strand_id
1 'polypeptide(L)'
;MELKTKLDMQRRLLALFFVLFTLSLGAQETPKAPPAAIEASPSPVSLSPDWWIYFKEASNEELPGRIQSFSDQITRTIDETPKESQERLRPLAQKVVSNLNAYLIARTQALQAEPPIIPTIEAYTLSDLVALSRELRNTELVLQNDLEDFADREKQIEAGDARLRKLWSRYSEIKERTEEKLTLGLQIIDYRVSLEIARIKQANLKKVIEVDRVRVTQARQELGRALEKVKVQESEVQSLQSELENARAAWELEKRQLAEQEATSLARFDFTQRGEKAKLQNQLLSQELTYAAIEEAIAYNNLILKSVQFALLTYLRNPTEESLATLEKESERWKRDLTQLKQSVSEWELSIKRDIQRAEEWLSINIEDKTEDAAEIRRLQEEILDFSERSLVLLIRLQTEMEDTRFILELISGKIVETQPYFLNFWTRLKTNLASAYNATAEVFSQPLFTIGETLVSIGDLVRFFLIVLISFWVATLAELGIGRVAFRGRGIRQSMIYRIKRL
;
A
#
# COMPACT_ATOMS: atom_id res chain seq x y z
N MET A 1 4.48 -66.33 17.41
CA MET A 1 3.55 -66.49 16.27
C MET A 1 3.06 -65.14 15.72
N GLU A 2 3.20 -64.04 16.45
CA GLU A 2 2.75 -62.69 16.04
C GLU A 2 3.75 -61.88 15.17
N LEU A 3 5.02 -62.29 15.06
CA LEU A 3 5.98 -61.61 14.16
C LEU A 3 5.86 -62.05 12.69
N LYS A 4 5.29 -63.23 12.42
CA LYS A 4 5.09 -63.72 11.04
C LYS A 4 3.91 -63.05 10.33
N THR A 5 2.90 -62.62 11.09
CA THR A 5 1.70 -61.95 10.55
C THR A 5 1.96 -60.49 10.15
N LYS A 6 2.84 -59.77 10.87
CA LYS A 6 3.22 -58.40 10.49
C LYS A 6 4.06 -58.33 9.22
N LEU A 7 4.97 -59.29 9.02
CA LEU A 7 5.81 -59.33 7.80
C LEU A 7 4.99 -59.68 6.56
N ASP A 8 3.96 -60.52 6.71
CA ASP A 8 3.08 -60.91 5.60
C ASP A 8 2.09 -59.79 5.23
N MET A 9 1.66 -58.97 6.21
CA MET A 9 0.85 -57.78 5.96
C MET A 9 1.65 -56.67 5.26
N GLN A 10 2.92 -56.48 5.63
CA GLN A 10 3.81 -55.53 4.92
C GLN A 10 4.14 -56.00 3.50
N ARG A 11 4.36 -57.30 3.28
CA ARG A 11 4.56 -57.85 1.92
C ARG A 11 3.31 -57.73 1.04
N ARG A 12 2.11 -57.89 1.61
CA ARG A 12 0.84 -57.68 0.88
C ARG A 12 0.60 -56.21 0.57
N LEU A 13 0.92 -55.29 1.49
CA LEU A 13 0.86 -53.84 1.23
C LEU A 13 1.88 -53.41 0.17
N LEU A 14 3.09 -53.96 0.19
CA LEU A 14 4.12 -53.66 -0.82
C LEU A 14 3.76 -54.25 -2.19
N ALA A 15 3.16 -55.44 -2.24
CA ALA A 15 2.64 -56.03 -3.46
C ALA A 15 1.42 -55.26 -4.01
N LEU A 16 0.55 -54.74 -3.15
CA LEU A 16 -0.58 -53.88 -3.57
C LEU A 16 -0.09 -52.53 -4.09
N PHE A 17 0.95 -51.97 -3.47
CA PHE A 17 1.61 -50.75 -3.96
C PHE A 17 2.31 -50.99 -5.30
N PHE A 18 2.95 -52.14 -5.49
CA PHE A 18 3.59 -52.49 -6.76
C PHE A 18 2.58 -52.74 -7.88
N VAL A 19 1.43 -53.38 -7.59
CA VAL A 19 0.35 -53.59 -8.57
C VAL A 19 -0.33 -52.26 -8.94
N LEU A 20 -0.55 -51.36 -7.98
CA LEU A 20 -1.06 -50.00 -8.26
C LEU A 20 -0.05 -49.12 -9.01
N PHE A 21 1.26 -49.31 -8.78
CA PHE A 21 2.30 -48.58 -9.52
C PHE A 21 2.48 -49.11 -10.95
N THR A 22 2.32 -50.42 -11.17
CA THR A 22 2.36 -50.99 -12.54
C THR A 22 1.09 -50.70 -13.36
N LEU A 23 -0.05 -50.43 -12.71
CA LEU A 23 -1.27 -49.97 -13.39
C LEU A 23 -1.23 -48.48 -13.77
N SER A 24 -0.29 -47.69 -13.22
CA SER A 24 -0.06 -46.28 -13.60
C SER A 24 1.01 -46.10 -14.70
N LEU A 25 1.76 -47.16 -15.04
CA LEU A 25 2.82 -47.12 -16.07
C LEU A 25 2.44 -47.79 -17.39
N GLY A 26 1.18 -48.22 -17.53
CA GLY A 26 0.59 -48.77 -18.74
C GLY A 26 -0.38 -47.83 -19.45
N ALA A 27 -0.31 -46.52 -19.22
CA ALA A 27 -0.94 -45.57 -20.13
C ALA A 27 -0.15 -45.63 -21.44
N GLN A 28 -0.63 -46.49 -22.35
CA GLN A 28 -0.28 -46.42 -23.77
C GLN A 28 -0.19 -44.95 -24.15
N GLU A 29 0.94 -44.55 -24.73
CA GLU A 29 1.01 -43.41 -25.62
C GLU A 29 -0.07 -43.64 -26.69
N THR A 30 -1.30 -43.18 -26.41
CA THR A 30 -2.22 -42.84 -27.45
C THR A 30 -1.45 -41.92 -28.37
N PRO A 31 -1.31 -42.25 -29.66
CA PRO A 31 -0.56 -41.41 -30.58
C PRO A 31 -1.10 -40.01 -30.39
N LYS A 32 -0.20 -39.10 -30.00
CA LYS A 32 -0.47 -37.67 -29.87
C LYS A 32 -1.20 -37.30 -31.14
N ALA A 33 -2.51 -37.14 -31.04
CA ALA A 33 -3.31 -36.75 -32.17
C ALA A 33 -2.63 -35.48 -32.73
N PRO A 34 -2.43 -35.38 -34.05
CA PRO A 34 -1.95 -34.13 -34.62
C PRO A 34 -2.80 -33.00 -34.04
N PRO A 35 -2.21 -31.82 -33.74
CA PRO A 35 -2.96 -30.72 -33.13
C PRO A 35 -4.23 -30.53 -33.95
N ALA A 36 -5.39 -30.76 -33.33
CA ALA A 36 -6.66 -30.56 -33.98
C ALA A 36 -6.60 -29.15 -34.58
N ALA A 37 -6.90 -29.05 -35.87
CA ALA A 37 -7.01 -27.77 -36.55
C ALA A 37 -7.89 -26.86 -35.69
N ILE A 38 -7.56 -25.57 -35.62
CA ILE A 38 -8.31 -24.62 -34.80
C ILE A 38 -9.73 -24.54 -35.39
N GLU A 39 -10.63 -25.30 -34.78
CA GLU A 39 -11.95 -25.69 -35.29
C GLU A 39 -12.95 -24.55 -35.08
N ALA A 40 -13.18 -23.76 -36.14
CA ALA A 40 -14.25 -22.77 -36.32
C ALA A 40 -14.23 -21.51 -35.42
N SER A 41 -14.50 -20.36 -36.06
CA SER A 41 -14.71 -19.08 -35.38
C SER A 41 -15.94 -19.15 -34.45
N PRO A 42 -15.83 -18.63 -33.21
CA PRO A 42 -16.87 -18.81 -32.21
C PRO A 42 -18.18 -18.13 -32.62
N SER A 43 -19.31 -18.81 -32.37
CA SER A 43 -20.64 -18.25 -32.62
C SER A 43 -21.32 -17.87 -31.30
N PRO A 44 -21.78 -16.62 -31.12
CA PRO A 44 -22.51 -16.22 -29.91
C PRO A 44 -23.80 -17.01 -29.66
N VAL A 45 -24.43 -17.56 -30.70
CA VAL A 45 -25.71 -18.31 -30.61
C VAL A 45 -25.48 -19.79 -30.23
N SER A 46 -24.26 -20.29 -30.43
CA SER A 46 -23.84 -21.65 -30.08
C SER A 46 -22.40 -21.65 -29.59
N LEU A 47 -22.18 -20.96 -28.47
CA LEU A 47 -20.87 -20.78 -27.88
C LEU A 47 -20.45 -22.11 -27.24
N SER A 48 -19.31 -22.67 -27.64
CA SER A 48 -18.74 -23.87 -27.02
C SER A 48 -18.10 -23.52 -25.68
N PRO A 49 -17.94 -24.43 -24.71
CA PRO A 49 -17.24 -24.14 -23.44
C PRO A 49 -15.81 -23.62 -23.63
N ASP A 50 -15.11 -24.10 -24.67
CA ASP A 50 -13.71 -23.81 -24.95
C ASP A 50 -13.51 -22.78 -26.08
N TRP A 51 -14.55 -22.04 -26.43
CA TRP A 51 -14.54 -21.05 -27.51
C TRP A 51 -13.38 -20.04 -27.43
N TRP A 52 -12.94 -19.71 -26.21
CA TRP A 52 -11.89 -18.73 -25.96
C TRP A 52 -10.51 -19.17 -26.48
N ILE A 53 -10.28 -20.49 -26.64
CA ILE A 53 -9.03 -21.05 -27.19
C ILE A 53 -8.74 -20.44 -28.57
N TYR A 54 -9.77 -20.17 -29.36
CA TYR A 54 -9.66 -19.52 -30.68
C TYR A 54 -8.91 -18.18 -30.64
N PHE A 55 -9.02 -17.39 -29.56
CA PHE A 55 -8.28 -16.13 -29.42
C PHE A 55 -7.02 -16.28 -28.56
N LYS A 56 -7.07 -17.14 -27.53
CA LYS A 56 -5.98 -17.30 -26.56
C LYS A 56 -4.71 -17.89 -27.17
N GLU A 57 -4.84 -18.92 -28.01
CA GLU A 57 -3.69 -19.63 -28.60
C GLU A 57 -3.19 -18.99 -29.89
N ALA A 58 -3.89 -17.98 -30.41
CA ALA A 58 -3.41 -17.22 -31.55
C ALA A 58 -2.11 -16.48 -31.21
N SER A 59 -1.14 -16.54 -32.13
CA SER A 59 0.06 -15.70 -32.08
C SER A 59 -0.33 -14.22 -32.19
N ASN A 60 0.57 -13.31 -31.77
CA ASN A 60 0.30 -11.87 -31.90
C ASN A 60 0.14 -11.42 -33.37
N GLU A 61 0.68 -12.18 -34.32
CA GLU A 61 0.56 -11.95 -35.76
C GLU A 61 -0.77 -12.48 -36.34
N GLU A 62 -1.27 -13.61 -35.81
CA GLU A 62 -2.52 -14.23 -36.27
C GLU A 62 -3.77 -13.61 -35.65
N LEU A 63 -3.66 -13.08 -34.42
CA LEU A 63 -4.79 -12.58 -33.64
C LEU A 63 -5.60 -11.47 -34.36
N PRO A 64 -5.00 -10.48 -35.04
CA PRO A 64 -5.75 -9.49 -35.82
C PRO A 64 -6.66 -10.12 -36.88
N GLY A 65 -6.16 -11.11 -37.62
CA GLY A 65 -6.94 -11.82 -38.64
C GLY A 65 -8.10 -12.63 -38.05
N ARG A 66 -7.90 -13.22 -36.86
CA ARG A 66 -8.95 -13.94 -36.13
C ARG A 66 -10.04 -13.00 -35.59
N ILE A 67 -9.66 -11.81 -35.10
CA ILE A 67 -10.60 -10.77 -34.66
C ILE A 67 -11.45 -10.30 -35.83
N GLN A 68 -10.83 -10.02 -36.99
CA GLN A 68 -11.57 -9.60 -38.19
C GLN A 68 -12.56 -10.67 -38.66
N SER A 69 -12.12 -11.93 -38.74
CA SER A 69 -12.98 -13.05 -39.15
C SER A 69 -14.21 -13.21 -38.26
N PHE A 70 -14.03 -13.04 -36.95
CA PHE A 70 -15.11 -13.08 -35.97
C PHE A 70 -16.05 -11.86 -36.08
N SER A 71 -15.49 -10.66 -36.30
CA SER A 71 -16.25 -9.42 -36.53
C SER A 71 -17.16 -9.55 -37.75
N ASP A 72 -16.64 -10.08 -38.86
CA ASP A 72 -17.41 -10.29 -40.08
C ASP A 72 -18.54 -11.31 -39.87
N GLN A 73 -18.29 -12.39 -39.12
CA GLN A 73 -19.29 -13.40 -38.79
C GLN A 73 -20.41 -12.83 -37.91
N ILE A 74 -20.09 -12.07 -36.87
CA ILE A 74 -21.10 -11.44 -36.01
C ILE A 74 -21.94 -10.44 -36.81
N THR A 75 -21.30 -9.61 -37.64
CA THR A 75 -22.00 -8.60 -38.44
C THR A 75 -23.05 -9.26 -39.34
N ARG A 76 -22.67 -10.33 -40.05
CA ARG A 76 -23.61 -11.13 -40.86
C ARG A 76 -24.75 -11.71 -40.02
N THR A 77 -24.44 -12.27 -38.86
CA THR A 77 -25.43 -12.86 -37.95
C THR A 77 -26.43 -11.80 -37.45
N ILE A 78 -25.97 -10.57 -37.18
CA ILE A 78 -26.83 -9.46 -36.75
C ILE A 78 -27.67 -8.94 -37.92
N ASP A 79 -27.13 -8.84 -39.12
CA ASP A 79 -27.87 -8.36 -40.28
C ASP A 79 -29.04 -9.29 -40.68
N GLU A 80 -28.97 -10.57 -40.30
CA GLU A 80 -30.06 -11.56 -40.44
C GLU A 80 -31.18 -11.41 -39.37
N THR A 81 -30.97 -10.59 -38.33
CA THR A 81 -31.99 -10.33 -37.27
C THR A 81 -32.95 -9.20 -37.63
N PRO A 82 -34.15 -9.12 -37.00
CA PRO A 82 -35.08 -8.00 -37.20
C PRO A 82 -34.44 -6.63 -36.92
N LYS A 83 -34.87 -5.59 -37.65
CA LYS A 83 -34.30 -4.23 -37.54
C LYS A 83 -34.26 -3.66 -36.11
N GLU A 84 -35.29 -3.95 -35.31
CA GLU A 84 -35.34 -3.51 -33.90
C GLU A 84 -34.21 -4.13 -33.05
N SER A 85 -33.91 -5.41 -33.29
CA SER A 85 -32.83 -6.14 -32.62
C SER A 85 -31.45 -5.66 -33.08
N GLN A 86 -31.31 -5.25 -34.35
CA GLN A 86 -30.06 -4.73 -34.90
C GLN A 86 -29.57 -3.46 -34.16
N GLU A 87 -30.47 -2.55 -33.81
CA GLU A 87 -30.14 -1.32 -33.07
C GLU A 87 -29.55 -1.63 -31.67
N ARG A 88 -29.99 -2.72 -31.04
CA ARG A 88 -29.49 -3.15 -29.72
C ARG A 88 -28.21 -3.98 -29.81
N LEU A 89 -28.09 -4.84 -30.82
CA LEU A 89 -26.98 -5.80 -30.95
C LEU A 89 -25.71 -5.18 -31.55
N ARG A 90 -25.83 -4.21 -32.47
CA ARG A 90 -24.68 -3.58 -33.12
C ARG A 90 -23.72 -2.90 -32.13
N PRO A 91 -24.18 -2.10 -31.15
CA PRO A 91 -23.29 -1.52 -30.14
C PRO A 91 -22.58 -2.57 -29.29
N LEU A 92 -23.25 -3.68 -28.94
CA LEU A 92 -22.65 -4.78 -28.18
C LEU A 92 -21.55 -5.48 -28.99
N ALA A 93 -21.80 -5.76 -30.27
CA ALA A 93 -20.80 -6.35 -31.16
C ALA A 93 -19.58 -5.44 -31.34
N GLN A 94 -19.78 -4.14 -31.53
CA GLN A 94 -18.69 -3.15 -31.61
C GLN A 94 -17.87 -3.13 -30.32
N LYS A 95 -18.53 -3.17 -29.16
CA LYS A 95 -17.87 -3.24 -27.86
C LYS A 95 -17.00 -4.50 -27.72
N VAL A 96 -17.52 -5.66 -28.13
CA VAL A 96 -16.77 -6.93 -28.14
C VAL A 96 -15.50 -6.82 -29.00
N VAL A 97 -15.62 -6.30 -30.23
CA VAL A 97 -14.48 -6.13 -31.14
C VAL A 97 -13.47 -5.14 -30.58
N SER A 98 -13.94 -4.02 -30.00
CA SER A 98 -13.08 -3.05 -29.32
C SER A 98 -12.28 -3.68 -28.17
N ASN A 99 -12.95 -4.49 -27.34
CA ASN A 99 -12.30 -5.22 -26.26
C ASN A 99 -11.31 -6.28 -26.77
N LEU A 100 -11.60 -6.97 -27.87
CA LEU A 100 -10.64 -7.91 -28.47
C LEU A 100 -9.38 -7.20 -29.00
N ASN A 101 -9.53 -6.00 -29.57
CA ASN A 101 -8.39 -5.16 -29.94
C ASN A 101 -7.61 -4.65 -28.72
N ALA A 102 -8.31 -4.27 -27.64
CA ALA A 102 -7.66 -3.90 -26.38
C ALA A 102 -6.89 -5.09 -25.75
N TYR A 103 -7.39 -6.31 -25.91
CA TYR A 103 -6.70 -7.53 -25.52
C TYR A 103 -5.42 -7.76 -26.31
N LEU A 104 -5.42 -7.53 -27.62
CA LEU A 104 -4.19 -7.54 -28.44
C LEU A 104 -3.16 -6.53 -27.92
N ILE A 105 -3.58 -5.27 -27.69
CA ILE A 105 -2.69 -4.22 -27.17
C ILE A 105 -2.09 -4.64 -25.83
N ALA A 106 -2.91 -5.13 -24.90
CA ALA A 106 -2.47 -5.58 -23.59
C ALA A 106 -1.45 -6.73 -23.66
N ARG A 107 -1.60 -7.67 -24.60
CA ARG A 107 -0.62 -8.75 -24.83
C ARG A 107 0.71 -8.27 -25.39
N THR A 108 0.70 -7.21 -26.19
CA THR A 108 1.89 -6.68 -26.87
C THR A 108 2.62 -5.61 -26.08
N GLN A 109 2.01 -5.09 -25.00
CA GLN A 109 2.60 -4.05 -24.19
C GLN A 109 3.91 -4.55 -23.55
N ALA A 110 5.02 -3.88 -23.86
CA ALA A 110 6.31 -4.19 -23.27
C ALA A 110 6.26 -4.01 -21.75
N LEU A 111 6.83 -4.96 -21.02
CA LEU A 111 7.01 -4.87 -19.57
C LEU A 111 8.08 -3.81 -19.27
N GLN A 112 7.92 -3.07 -18.17
CA GLN A 112 8.92 -2.09 -17.75
C GLN A 112 10.27 -2.76 -17.45
N ALA A 113 11.33 -2.00 -17.73
CA ALA A 113 12.72 -2.43 -17.76
C ALA A 113 13.27 -2.86 -16.39
N GLU A 114 14.35 -3.65 -16.46
CA GLU A 114 15.17 -4.12 -15.34
C GLU A 114 15.48 -3.00 -14.33
N PRO A 115 15.66 -3.35 -13.04
CA PRO A 115 16.00 -2.39 -12.02
C PRO A 115 17.29 -1.64 -12.40
N PRO A 116 17.33 -0.31 -12.26
CA PRO A 116 18.50 0.48 -12.61
C PRO A 116 19.72 0.08 -11.75
N ILE A 117 20.90 0.09 -12.37
CA ILE A 117 22.16 -0.09 -11.65
C ILE A 117 22.50 1.24 -10.98
N ILE A 118 22.47 1.28 -9.65
CA ILE A 118 22.87 2.45 -8.88
C ILE A 118 24.41 2.52 -8.82
N PRO A 119 25.05 3.60 -9.32
CA PRO A 119 26.49 3.76 -9.22
C PRO A 119 26.91 3.92 -7.75
N THR A 120 28.06 3.35 -7.38
CA THR A 120 28.57 3.50 -6.00
C THR A 120 29.24 4.85 -5.84
N ILE A 121 28.72 5.68 -4.92
CA ILE A 121 29.29 6.98 -4.57
C ILE A 121 30.20 6.80 -3.33
N GLU A 122 31.36 7.48 -3.33
CA GLU A 122 32.37 7.32 -2.27
C GLU A 122 32.14 8.18 -1.03
N ALA A 123 31.45 9.30 -1.16
CA ALA A 123 31.17 10.24 -0.07
C ALA A 123 29.80 10.88 -0.25
N TYR A 124 29.10 11.09 0.86
CA TYR A 124 27.76 11.67 0.89
C TYR A 124 27.73 12.91 1.80
N THR A 125 26.97 13.92 1.39
CA THR A 125 26.64 15.11 2.19
C THR A 125 25.34 14.90 2.98
N LEU A 126 25.00 15.82 3.89
CA LEU A 126 23.74 15.72 4.63
C LEU A 126 22.53 15.97 3.72
N SER A 127 22.67 16.81 2.68
CA SER A 127 21.62 16.99 1.67
C SER A 127 21.40 15.73 0.84
N ASP A 128 22.46 14.99 0.52
CA ASP A 128 22.35 13.69 -0.19
C ASP A 128 21.58 12.67 0.66
N LEU A 129 21.80 12.65 1.97
CA LEU A 129 21.03 11.78 2.87
C LEU A 129 19.53 12.09 2.86
N VAL A 130 19.16 13.36 2.91
CA VAL A 130 17.74 13.76 2.83
C VAL A 130 17.15 13.34 1.48
N ALA A 131 17.89 13.56 0.39
CA ALA A 131 17.45 13.16 -0.95
C ALA A 131 17.25 11.65 -1.07
N LEU A 132 18.21 10.85 -0.60
CA LEU A 132 18.11 9.38 -0.59
C LEU A 132 16.97 8.89 0.31
N SER A 133 16.77 9.50 1.47
CA SER A 133 15.64 9.15 2.34
C SER A 133 14.30 9.47 1.66
N ARG A 134 14.21 10.59 0.94
CA ARG A 134 13.02 10.97 0.19
C ARG A 134 12.75 10.01 -0.97
N GLU A 135 13.78 9.65 -1.72
CA GLU A 135 13.69 8.65 -2.80
C GLU A 135 13.22 7.28 -2.26
N LEU A 136 13.79 6.84 -1.13
CA LEU A 136 13.37 5.60 -0.48
C LEU A 136 11.89 5.64 -0.10
N ARG A 137 11.43 6.69 0.61
CA ARG A 137 10.02 6.81 1.02
C ARG A 137 9.08 6.87 -0.19
N ASN A 138 9.44 7.60 -1.23
CA ASN A 138 8.65 7.68 -2.46
C ASN A 138 8.53 6.30 -3.13
N THR A 139 9.64 5.56 -3.20
CA THR A 139 9.64 4.21 -3.79
C THR A 139 8.83 3.23 -2.93
N GLU A 140 8.91 3.32 -1.60
CA GLU A 140 8.09 2.52 -0.69
C GLU A 140 6.59 2.83 -0.83
N LEU A 141 6.23 4.10 -1.00
CA LEU A 141 4.85 4.53 -1.21
C LEU A 141 4.29 4.03 -2.55
N VAL A 142 5.08 4.12 -3.62
CA VAL A 142 4.72 3.54 -4.93
C VAL A 142 4.49 2.04 -4.80
N LEU A 143 5.42 1.32 -4.16
CA LEU A 143 5.28 -0.11 -3.93
C LEU A 143 4.03 -0.46 -3.10
N GLN A 144 3.73 0.32 -2.06
CA GLN A 144 2.53 0.11 -1.25
C GLN A 144 1.25 0.31 -2.08
N ASN A 145 1.17 1.40 -2.85
CA ASN A 145 0.02 1.67 -3.71
C ASN A 145 -0.17 0.55 -4.75
N ASP A 146 0.92 0.07 -5.35
CA ASP A 146 0.87 -1.02 -6.32
C ASP A 146 0.41 -2.35 -5.68
N LEU A 147 0.80 -2.62 -4.43
CA LEU A 147 0.32 -3.78 -3.67
C LEU A 147 -1.18 -3.70 -3.34
N GLU A 148 -1.66 -2.51 -2.95
CA GLU A 148 -3.09 -2.26 -2.70
C GLU A 148 -3.90 -2.41 -3.99
N ASP A 149 -3.45 -1.80 -5.08
CA ASP A 149 -4.02 -1.93 -6.43
C ASP A 149 -4.06 -3.40 -6.88
N PHE A 150 -3.01 -4.17 -6.60
CA PHE A 150 -2.95 -5.59 -6.92
C PHE A 150 -4.01 -6.40 -6.17
N ALA A 151 -4.14 -6.18 -4.86
CA ALA A 151 -5.12 -6.86 -4.02
C ALA A 151 -6.57 -6.53 -4.44
N ASP A 152 -6.84 -5.27 -4.80
CA ASP A 152 -8.17 -4.87 -5.25
C ASP A 152 -8.51 -5.43 -6.65
N ARG A 153 -7.53 -5.48 -7.56
CA ARG A 153 -7.68 -6.17 -8.85
C ARG A 153 -7.95 -7.66 -8.69
N GLU A 154 -7.31 -8.31 -7.72
CA GLU A 154 -7.55 -9.73 -7.42
C GLU A 154 -9.01 -9.98 -7.04
N LYS A 155 -9.54 -9.21 -6.07
CA LYS A 155 -10.95 -9.27 -5.67
C LYS A 155 -11.89 -9.00 -6.85
N GLN A 156 -11.57 -8.02 -7.71
CA GLN A 156 -12.38 -7.70 -8.88
C GLN A 156 -12.40 -8.86 -9.91
N ILE A 157 -11.26 -9.53 -10.11
CA ILE A 157 -11.15 -10.70 -11.00
C ILE A 157 -11.94 -11.88 -10.44
N GLU A 158 -11.84 -12.17 -9.14
CA GLU A 158 -12.62 -13.23 -8.48
C GLU A 158 -14.14 -12.99 -8.57
N ALA A 159 -14.57 -11.77 -8.28
CA ALA A 159 -15.97 -11.35 -8.44
C ALA A 159 -16.40 -11.45 -9.91
N GLY A 160 -15.49 -11.13 -10.84
CA GLY A 160 -15.68 -11.28 -12.26
C GLY A 160 -15.88 -12.74 -12.68
N ASP A 161 -15.04 -13.66 -12.21
CA ASP A 161 -15.20 -15.09 -12.48
C ASP A 161 -16.54 -15.63 -11.96
N ALA A 162 -16.97 -15.20 -10.78
CA ALA A 162 -18.28 -15.57 -10.24
C ALA A 162 -19.44 -15.06 -11.11
N ARG A 163 -19.34 -13.82 -11.61
CA ARG A 163 -20.34 -13.24 -12.53
C ARG A 163 -20.36 -13.95 -13.87
N LEU A 164 -19.20 -14.26 -14.43
CA LEU A 164 -19.07 -15.02 -15.68
C LEU A 164 -19.74 -16.39 -15.56
N ARG A 165 -19.52 -17.11 -14.46
CA ARG A 165 -20.21 -18.39 -14.18
C ARG A 165 -21.74 -18.25 -14.16
N LYS A 166 -22.27 -17.18 -13.54
CA LYS A 166 -23.72 -16.92 -13.53
C LYS A 166 -24.28 -16.64 -14.93
N LEU A 167 -23.57 -15.83 -15.74
CA LEU A 167 -23.96 -15.60 -17.13
C LEU A 167 -23.95 -16.91 -17.92
N TRP A 168 -22.96 -17.77 -17.65
CA TRP A 168 -22.80 -19.02 -18.36
C TRP A 168 -23.88 -20.06 -18.04
N SER A 169 -24.31 -20.12 -16.77
CA SER A 169 -25.48 -20.90 -16.35
C SER A 169 -26.74 -20.48 -17.11
N ARG A 170 -27.04 -19.18 -17.12
CA ARG A 170 -28.22 -18.64 -17.82
C ARG A 170 -28.20 -18.94 -19.31
N TYR A 171 -27.04 -18.85 -19.95
CA TYR A 171 -26.92 -19.16 -21.37
C TYR A 171 -27.18 -20.63 -21.67
N SER A 172 -26.69 -21.51 -20.80
CA SER A 172 -26.83 -22.96 -20.97
C SER A 172 -28.28 -23.42 -20.80
N GLU A 173 -29.11 -22.67 -20.07
CA GLU A 173 -30.55 -22.94 -19.89
C GLU A 173 -31.35 -22.63 -21.17
N ILE A 174 -30.91 -21.67 -21.99
CA ILE A 174 -31.59 -21.31 -23.25
C ILE A 174 -31.16 -22.27 -24.36
N LYS A 175 -32.04 -23.21 -24.72
CA LYS A 175 -31.72 -24.22 -25.76
C LYS A 175 -31.91 -23.70 -27.19
N GLU A 176 -32.91 -22.85 -27.40
CA GLU A 176 -33.30 -22.36 -28.72
C GLU A 176 -32.40 -21.23 -29.23
N ARG A 177 -32.33 -21.06 -30.56
CA ARG A 177 -31.59 -19.98 -31.22
C ARG A 177 -32.43 -18.70 -31.19
N THR A 178 -32.48 -18.04 -30.04
CA THR A 178 -33.25 -16.80 -29.82
C THR A 178 -32.36 -15.55 -29.80
N GLU A 179 -32.97 -14.37 -29.96
CA GLU A 179 -32.29 -13.07 -29.77
C GLU A 179 -31.68 -12.94 -28.38
N GLU A 180 -32.38 -13.44 -27.36
CA GLU A 180 -31.88 -13.47 -25.98
C GLU A 180 -30.58 -14.27 -25.86
N LYS A 181 -30.50 -15.44 -26.54
CA LYS A 181 -29.28 -16.26 -26.55
C LYS A 181 -28.13 -15.57 -27.27
N LEU A 182 -28.39 -14.91 -28.40
CA LEU A 182 -27.40 -14.11 -29.12
C LEU A 182 -26.86 -12.96 -28.24
N THR A 183 -27.77 -12.23 -27.58
CA THR A 183 -27.42 -11.12 -26.68
C THR A 183 -26.55 -11.60 -25.52
N LEU A 184 -26.97 -12.68 -24.86
CA LEU A 184 -26.24 -13.24 -23.72
C LEU A 184 -24.88 -13.81 -24.14
N GLY A 185 -24.79 -14.44 -25.33
CA GLY A 185 -23.53 -14.89 -25.91
C GLY A 185 -22.55 -13.74 -26.16
N LEU A 186 -23.00 -12.63 -26.76
CA LEU A 186 -22.16 -11.44 -26.94
C LEU A 186 -21.71 -10.84 -25.60
N GLN A 187 -22.60 -10.81 -24.59
CA GLN A 187 -22.25 -10.36 -23.23
C GLN A 187 -21.20 -11.26 -22.57
N ILE A 188 -21.31 -12.58 -22.72
CA ILE A 188 -20.32 -13.53 -22.20
C ILE A 188 -18.96 -13.31 -22.85
N ILE A 189 -18.93 -13.11 -24.17
CA ILE A 189 -17.69 -12.85 -24.91
C ILE A 189 -17.08 -11.53 -24.45
N ASP A 190 -17.86 -10.44 -24.43
CA ASP A 190 -17.44 -9.11 -23.95
C ASP A 190 -16.82 -9.20 -22.56
N TYR A 191 -17.53 -9.87 -21.65
CA TYR A 191 -17.13 -9.99 -20.26
C TYR A 191 -15.91 -10.87 -20.08
N ARG A 192 -15.81 -11.99 -20.81
CA ARG A 192 -14.63 -12.85 -20.80
C ARG A 192 -13.39 -12.11 -21.27
N VAL A 193 -13.48 -11.38 -22.39
CA VAL A 193 -12.36 -10.62 -22.94
C VAL A 193 -11.91 -9.54 -21.95
N SER A 194 -12.87 -8.81 -21.36
CA SER A 194 -12.59 -7.81 -20.33
C SER A 194 -11.85 -8.40 -19.13
N LEU A 195 -12.26 -9.59 -18.68
CA LEU A 195 -11.64 -10.30 -17.57
C LEU A 195 -10.21 -10.74 -17.89
N GLU A 196 -9.95 -11.20 -19.12
CA GLU A 196 -8.59 -11.58 -19.54
C GLU A 196 -7.67 -10.37 -19.68
N ILE A 197 -8.18 -9.22 -20.13
CA ILE A 197 -7.43 -7.95 -20.10
C ILE A 197 -7.06 -7.60 -18.64
N ALA A 198 -8.00 -7.74 -17.71
CA ALA A 198 -7.75 -7.48 -16.29
C ALA A 198 -6.65 -8.40 -15.73
N ARG A 199 -6.67 -9.69 -16.08
CA ARG A 199 -5.62 -10.66 -15.69
C ARG A 199 -4.26 -10.33 -16.26
N ILE A 200 -4.18 -9.92 -17.54
CA ILE A 200 -2.91 -9.47 -18.14
C ILE A 200 -2.37 -8.25 -17.39
N LYS A 201 -3.22 -7.25 -17.13
CA LYS A 201 -2.82 -6.06 -16.36
C LYS A 201 -2.36 -6.42 -14.96
N GLN A 202 -3.04 -7.34 -14.28
CA GLN A 202 -2.62 -7.83 -12.95
C GLN A 202 -1.27 -8.55 -13.01
N ALA A 203 -1.05 -9.41 -14.02
CA ALA A 203 0.24 -10.09 -14.20
C ALA A 203 1.38 -9.11 -14.50
N ASN A 204 1.10 -8.03 -15.25
CA ASN A 204 2.06 -6.97 -15.50
C ASN A 204 2.36 -6.17 -14.23
N LEU A 205 1.34 -5.81 -13.44
CA LEU A 205 1.50 -5.14 -12.16
C LEU A 205 2.33 -5.97 -11.18
N LYS A 206 2.12 -7.29 -11.14
CA LYS A 206 2.95 -8.20 -10.32
C LYS A 206 4.45 -8.07 -10.63
N LYS A 207 4.79 -7.97 -11.91
CA LYS A 207 6.19 -7.80 -12.35
C LYS A 207 6.74 -6.42 -11.97
N VAL A 208 5.91 -5.37 -12.06
CA VAL A 208 6.27 -4.02 -11.57
C VAL A 208 6.58 -4.06 -10.08
N ILE A 209 5.70 -4.68 -9.27
CA ILE A 209 5.91 -4.88 -7.84
C ILE A 209 7.23 -5.62 -7.55
N GLU A 210 7.57 -6.65 -8.32
CA GLU A 210 8.84 -7.36 -8.17
C GLU A 210 10.05 -6.44 -8.43
N VAL A 211 9.99 -5.59 -9.46
CA VAL A 211 11.02 -4.58 -9.74
C VAL A 211 11.10 -3.54 -8.62
N ASP A 212 9.98 -3.03 -8.14
CA ASP A 212 9.95 -1.99 -7.12
C ASP A 212 10.42 -2.52 -5.75
N ARG A 213 10.16 -3.79 -5.42
CA ARG A 213 10.76 -4.45 -4.25
C ARG A 213 12.29 -4.45 -4.31
N VAL A 214 12.86 -4.69 -5.49
CA VAL A 214 14.32 -4.62 -5.70
C VAL A 214 14.79 -3.17 -5.54
N ARG A 215 14.09 -2.19 -6.12
CA ARG A 215 14.41 -0.76 -5.98
C ARG A 215 14.40 -0.29 -4.52
N VAL A 216 13.37 -0.64 -3.74
CA VAL A 216 13.31 -0.35 -2.30
C VAL A 216 14.52 -0.96 -1.58
N THR A 217 14.85 -2.22 -1.89
CA THR A 217 16.00 -2.90 -1.26
C THR A 217 17.32 -2.19 -1.60
N GLN A 218 17.50 -1.78 -2.85
CA GLN A 218 18.68 -1.04 -3.31
C GLN A 218 18.77 0.35 -2.65
N ALA A 219 17.68 1.11 -2.61
CA ALA A 219 17.61 2.43 -1.98
C ALA A 219 17.89 2.34 -0.47
N ARG A 220 17.37 1.31 0.24
CA ARG A 220 17.70 1.05 1.65
C ARG A 220 19.18 0.76 1.86
N GLN A 221 19.78 -0.05 0.98
CA GLN A 221 21.21 -0.35 1.05
C GLN A 221 22.06 0.89 0.80
N GLU A 222 21.69 1.71 -0.19
CA GLU A 222 22.39 2.94 -0.48
C GLU A 222 22.29 3.93 0.67
N LEU A 223 21.09 4.15 1.22
CA LEU A 223 20.91 4.98 2.41
C LEU A 223 21.76 4.47 3.57
N GLY A 224 21.79 3.16 3.81
CA GLY A 224 22.66 2.55 4.83
C GLY A 224 24.14 2.86 4.62
N ARG A 225 24.64 2.76 3.37
CA ARG A 225 26.04 3.12 3.04
C ARG A 225 26.29 4.62 3.21
N ALA A 226 25.34 5.45 2.82
CA ALA A 226 25.45 6.89 2.92
C ALA A 226 25.55 7.33 4.38
N LEU A 227 24.76 6.71 5.27
CA LEU A 227 24.81 6.92 6.72
C LEU A 227 26.18 6.61 7.33
N GLU A 228 26.90 5.61 6.82
CA GLU A 228 28.25 5.25 7.27
C GLU A 228 29.34 6.19 6.72
N LYS A 229 29.10 6.82 5.57
CA LYS A 229 30.11 7.57 4.81
C LYS A 229 29.85 9.08 4.74
N VAL A 230 29.03 9.62 5.64
CA VAL A 230 28.79 11.06 5.72
C VAL A 230 30.10 11.78 6.06
N LYS A 231 30.46 12.78 5.26
CA LYS A 231 31.59 13.67 5.53
C LYS A 231 31.09 15.10 5.68
N VAL A 232 31.45 15.74 6.79
CA VAL A 232 31.16 17.15 7.03
C VAL A 232 32.14 18.02 6.25
N GLN A 233 31.64 18.85 5.35
CA GLN A 233 32.45 19.85 4.63
C GLN A 233 32.27 21.23 5.28
N GLU A 234 33.35 22.01 5.43
CA GLU A 234 33.27 23.34 6.06
C GLU A 234 32.39 24.32 5.25
N SER A 235 32.37 24.17 3.92
CA SER A 235 31.48 24.94 3.04
C SER A 235 30.00 24.64 3.28
N GLU A 236 29.66 23.42 3.69
CA GLU A 236 28.28 22.98 3.99
C GLU A 236 27.77 23.60 5.29
N VAL A 237 28.64 23.76 6.29
CA VAL A 237 28.28 24.42 7.56
C VAL A 237 27.95 25.90 7.33
N GLN A 238 28.76 26.60 6.53
CA GLN A 238 28.56 28.01 6.21
C GLN A 238 27.29 28.24 5.37
N SER A 239 27.06 27.40 4.36
CA SER A 239 25.83 27.49 3.55
C SER A 239 24.60 27.23 4.41
N LEU A 240 24.64 26.21 5.28
CA LEU A 240 23.51 25.87 6.13
C LEU A 240 23.22 26.93 7.19
N GLN A 241 24.22 27.62 7.71
CA GLN A 241 24.02 28.77 8.59
C GLN A 241 23.26 29.90 7.89
N SER A 242 23.62 30.20 6.64
CA SER A 242 22.88 31.19 5.84
C SER A 242 21.45 30.72 5.54
N GLU A 243 21.27 29.45 5.21
CA GLU A 243 19.94 28.87 4.98
C GLU A 243 19.07 28.90 6.24
N LEU A 244 19.66 28.69 7.42
CA LEU A 244 18.96 28.76 8.70
C LEU A 244 18.43 30.18 8.99
N GLU A 245 19.26 31.21 8.80
CA GLU A 245 18.82 32.59 8.99
C GLU A 245 17.77 33.00 7.94
N ASN A 246 17.90 32.54 6.69
CA ASN A 246 16.87 32.74 5.66
C ASN A 246 15.55 32.05 6.04
N ALA A 247 15.60 30.81 6.53
CA ALA A 247 14.43 30.07 6.99
C ALA A 247 13.76 30.76 8.19
N ARG A 248 14.54 31.30 9.12
CA ARG A 248 14.03 32.10 10.25
C ARG A 248 13.33 33.37 9.76
N ALA A 249 13.95 34.10 8.84
CA ALA A 249 13.35 35.31 8.28
C ALA A 249 12.05 35.02 7.51
N ALA A 250 12.00 33.92 6.76
CA ALA A 250 10.80 33.47 6.07
C ALA A 250 9.68 33.11 7.05
N TRP A 251 9.98 32.33 8.09
CA TRP A 251 8.99 32.00 9.13
C TRP A 251 8.43 33.24 9.83
N GLU A 252 9.29 34.19 10.21
CA GLU A 252 8.84 35.45 10.82
C GLU A 252 7.98 36.31 9.88
N LEU A 253 8.19 36.22 8.56
CA LEU A 253 7.33 36.87 7.58
C LEU A 253 5.95 36.20 7.52
N GLU A 254 5.90 34.88 7.32
CA GLU A 254 4.64 34.13 7.23
C GLU A 254 3.81 34.25 8.51
N LYS A 255 4.47 34.21 9.68
CA LYS A 255 3.83 34.42 10.97
C LYS A 255 3.18 35.81 11.09
N ARG A 256 3.80 36.85 10.54
CA ARG A 256 3.21 38.20 10.50
C ARG A 256 2.03 38.27 9.54
N GLN A 257 2.15 37.63 8.38
CA GLN A 257 1.06 37.56 7.40
C GLN A 257 -0.17 36.84 7.98
N LEU A 258 0.03 35.71 8.65
CA LEU A 258 -1.04 35.02 9.37
C LEU A 258 -1.70 35.94 10.41
N ALA A 259 -0.92 36.63 11.24
CA ALA A 259 -1.47 37.54 12.24
C ALA A 259 -2.27 38.71 11.62
N GLU A 260 -1.82 39.23 10.47
CA GLU A 260 -2.53 40.27 9.72
C GLU A 260 -3.84 39.74 9.11
N GLN A 261 -3.83 38.52 8.58
CA GLN A 261 -5.02 37.86 8.07
C GLN A 261 -6.02 37.52 9.17
N GLU A 262 -5.57 37.07 10.35
CA GLU A 262 -6.42 36.87 11.53
C GLU A 262 -7.10 38.17 11.94
N ALA A 263 -6.34 39.27 12.03
CA ALA A 263 -6.90 40.58 12.36
C ALA A 263 -7.92 41.07 11.33
N THR A 264 -7.62 40.89 10.03
CA THR A 264 -8.51 41.27 8.93
C THR A 264 -9.77 40.39 8.90
N SER A 265 -9.63 39.10 9.15
CA SER A 265 -10.73 38.15 9.18
C SER A 265 -11.68 38.44 10.34
N LEU A 266 -11.16 38.76 11.52
CA LEU A 266 -11.97 39.19 12.67
C LEU A 266 -12.78 40.46 12.39
N ALA A 267 -12.25 41.39 11.59
CA ALA A 267 -12.96 42.59 11.17
C ALA A 267 -14.06 42.32 10.13
N ARG A 268 -13.91 41.27 9.32
CA ARG A 268 -14.88 40.84 8.29
C ARG A 268 -15.91 39.83 8.81
N PHE A 269 -15.62 39.17 9.92
CA PHE A 269 -16.46 38.12 10.48
C PHE A 269 -17.77 38.72 11.00
N ASP A 270 -18.89 38.35 10.40
CA ASP A 270 -20.20 38.78 10.87
C ASP A 270 -20.76 37.78 11.89
N PHE A 271 -20.68 38.14 13.17
CA PHE A 271 -21.19 37.33 14.30
C PHE A 271 -22.72 37.41 14.45
N THR A 272 -23.39 38.32 13.74
CA THR A 272 -24.78 38.72 14.02
C THR A 272 -25.77 38.34 12.93
N GLN A 273 -25.31 38.16 11.68
CA GLN A 273 -26.19 37.80 10.58
C GLN A 273 -26.56 36.30 10.58
N ARG A 274 -27.87 36.05 10.58
CA ARG A 274 -28.47 34.72 10.39
C ARG A 274 -28.89 34.58 8.93
N GLY A 275 -27.98 34.13 8.08
CA GLY A 275 -28.23 33.87 6.67
C GLY A 275 -27.24 32.84 6.11
N GLU A 276 -27.64 32.12 5.08
CA GLU A 276 -26.79 31.12 4.42
C GLU A 276 -25.54 31.75 3.81
N LYS A 277 -25.70 32.90 3.15
CA LYS A 277 -24.60 33.72 2.64
C LYS A 277 -23.57 34.10 3.71
N ALA A 278 -24.01 34.60 4.86
CA ALA A 278 -23.11 34.97 5.96
C ALA A 278 -22.36 33.74 6.53
N LYS A 279 -23.01 32.57 6.58
CA LYS A 279 -22.35 31.31 6.97
C LYS A 279 -21.25 30.92 5.98
N LEU A 280 -21.53 31.00 4.68
CA LEU A 280 -20.56 30.68 3.63
C LEU A 280 -19.39 31.68 3.62
N GLN A 281 -19.65 32.97 3.83
CA GLN A 281 -18.59 33.98 3.97
C GLN A 281 -17.69 33.69 5.19
N ASN A 282 -18.27 33.36 6.34
CA ASN A 282 -17.50 32.98 7.53
C ASN A 282 -16.73 31.67 7.30
N GLN A 283 -17.27 30.73 6.53
CA GLN A 283 -16.57 29.49 6.15
C GLN A 283 -15.40 29.79 5.20
N LEU A 284 -15.58 30.65 4.21
CA LEU A 284 -14.51 31.10 3.31
C LEU A 284 -13.38 31.78 4.10
N LEU A 285 -13.70 32.71 5.00
CA LEU A 285 -12.70 33.33 5.88
C LEU A 285 -11.95 32.28 6.73
N SER A 286 -12.66 31.26 7.22
CA SER A 286 -12.03 30.15 7.95
C SER A 286 -11.08 29.33 7.06
N GLN A 287 -11.37 29.18 5.76
CA GLN A 287 -10.46 28.53 4.81
C GLN A 287 -9.24 29.39 4.50
N GLU A 288 -9.43 30.70 4.31
CA GLU A 288 -8.31 31.65 4.11
C GLU A 288 -7.32 31.59 5.29
N LEU A 289 -7.84 31.57 6.53
CA LEU A 289 -7.02 31.43 7.73
C LEU A 289 -6.33 30.05 7.81
N THR A 290 -7.04 28.98 7.45
CA THR A 290 -6.45 27.63 7.42
C THR A 290 -5.33 27.55 6.40
N TYR A 291 -5.52 28.13 5.22
CA TYR A 291 -4.52 28.21 4.17
C TYR A 291 -3.24 28.91 4.66
N ALA A 292 -3.37 30.12 5.25
CA ALA A 292 -2.21 30.83 5.77
C ALA A 292 -1.55 30.17 6.98
N ALA A 293 -2.34 29.48 7.83
CA ALA A 293 -1.78 28.69 8.92
C ALA A 293 -0.94 27.52 8.39
N ILE A 294 -1.33 26.90 7.27
CA ILE A 294 -0.52 25.88 6.60
C ILE A 294 0.76 26.48 6.00
N GLU A 295 0.71 27.68 5.40
CA GLU A 295 1.91 28.36 4.89
C GLU A 295 2.91 28.69 6.00
N GLU A 296 2.45 29.23 7.14
CA GLU A 296 3.28 29.46 8.33
C GLU A 296 3.89 28.15 8.84
N ALA A 297 3.10 27.08 8.90
CA ALA A 297 3.54 25.76 9.31
C ALA A 297 4.62 25.16 8.40
N ILE A 298 4.53 25.38 7.08
CA ILE A 298 5.58 24.99 6.12
C ILE A 298 6.87 25.74 6.42
N ALA A 299 6.80 27.06 6.58
CA ALA A 299 7.97 27.87 6.88
C ALA A 299 8.59 27.48 8.25
N TYR A 300 7.74 27.19 9.24
CA TYR A 300 8.18 26.74 10.55
C TYR A 300 8.83 25.35 10.50
N ASN A 301 8.27 24.39 9.78
CA ASN A 301 8.89 23.07 9.59
C ASN A 301 10.23 23.19 8.87
N ASN A 302 10.36 24.05 7.86
CA ASN A 302 11.64 24.29 7.20
C ASN A 302 12.68 24.89 8.17
N LEU A 303 12.29 25.82 9.04
CA LEU A 303 13.15 26.32 10.11
C LEU A 303 13.61 25.19 11.05
N ILE A 304 12.70 24.28 11.45
CA ILE A 304 13.06 23.11 12.26
C ILE A 304 14.06 22.24 11.50
N LEU A 305 13.78 21.88 10.24
CA LEU A 305 14.67 21.05 9.42
C LEU A 305 16.09 21.63 9.37
N LYS A 306 16.22 22.93 9.05
CA LYS A 306 17.53 23.59 8.99
C LYS A 306 18.22 23.65 10.36
N SER A 307 17.47 23.86 11.43
CA SER A 307 18.01 23.86 12.81
C SER A 307 18.56 22.49 13.19
N VAL A 308 17.79 21.44 12.89
CA VAL A 308 18.15 20.04 13.14
C VAL A 308 19.41 19.66 12.34
N GLN A 309 19.44 20.00 11.05
CA GLN A 309 20.61 19.75 10.19
C GLN A 309 21.86 20.46 10.73
N PHE A 310 21.71 21.73 11.15
CA PHE A 310 22.83 22.53 11.64
C PHE A 310 23.39 21.99 12.95
N ALA A 311 22.52 21.62 13.89
CA ALA A 311 22.92 21.03 15.16
C ALA A 311 23.63 19.68 14.97
N LEU A 312 23.12 18.84 14.06
CA LEU A 312 23.77 17.58 13.71
C LEU A 312 25.17 17.79 13.11
N LEU A 313 25.32 18.69 12.12
CA LEU A 313 26.64 18.97 11.52
C LEU A 313 27.62 19.52 12.55
N THR A 314 27.15 20.40 13.44
CA THR A 314 27.97 20.97 14.51
C THR A 314 28.48 19.88 15.46
N TYR A 315 27.61 18.94 15.84
CA TYR A 315 27.98 17.77 16.64
C TYR A 315 28.97 16.85 15.92
N LEU A 316 28.70 16.51 14.65
CA LEU A 316 29.58 15.65 13.84
C LEU A 316 30.98 16.26 13.65
N ARG A 317 31.09 17.58 13.63
CA ARG A 317 32.38 18.29 13.55
C ARG A 317 33.18 18.17 14.85
N ASN A 318 32.55 18.42 15.99
CA ASN A 318 33.21 18.46 17.30
C ASN A 318 32.40 17.67 18.34
N PRO A 319 32.51 16.33 18.35
CA PRO A 319 31.74 15.50 19.26
C PRO A 319 32.27 15.64 20.70
N THR A 320 31.58 16.45 21.51
CA THR A 320 31.84 16.62 22.96
C THR A 320 30.62 16.23 23.78
N GLU A 321 30.80 15.83 25.05
CA GLU A 321 29.66 15.52 25.94
C GLU A 321 28.70 16.70 26.11
N GLU A 322 29.22 17.93 26.15
CA GLU A 322 28.41 19.15 26.23
C GLU A 322 27.59 19.39 24.95
N SER A 323 28.21 19.15 23.77
CA SER A 323 27.50 19.24 22.49
C SER A 323 26.40 18.17 22.36
N LEU A 324 26.64 16.97 22.90
CA LEU A 324 25.67 15.89 22.92
C LEU A 324 24.47 16.21 23.82
N ALA A 325 24.71 16.74 25.02
CA ALA A 325 23.64 17.16 25.94
C ALA A 325 22.79 18.29 25.35
N THR A 326 23.43 19.23 24.64
CA THR A 326 22.73 20.31 23.92
C THR A 326 21.87 19.74 22.80
N LEU A 327 22.45 18.86 21.96
CA LEU A 327 21.74 18.19 20.87
C LEU A 327 20.55 17.37 21.36
N GLU A 328 20.70 16.62 22.45
CA GLU A 328 19.61 15.84 23.06
C GLU A 328 18.45 16.75 23.49
N LYS A 329 18.75 17.82 24.24
CA LYS A 329 17.74 18.78 24.72
C LYS A 329 17.00 19.46 23.56
N GLU A 330 17.72 19.88 22.53
CA GLU A 330 17.12 20.50 21.35
C GLU A 330 16.30 19.50 20.52
N SER A 331 16.78 18.26 20.38
CA SER A 331 16.06 17.20 19.67
C SER A 331 14.70 16.88 20.32
N GLU A 332 14.62 16.87 21.64
CA GLU A 332 13.34 16.66 22.37
C GLU A 332 12.39 17.86 22.26
N ARG A 333 12.92 19.07 22.05
CA ARG A 333 12.09 20.22 21.70
C ARG A 333 11.52 20.04 20.30
N TRP A 334 12.36 19.82 19.29
CA TRP A 334 11.91 19.68 17.90
C TRP A 334 10.96 18.50 17.69
N LYS A 335 11.15 17.38 18.38
CA LYS A 335 10.19 16.25 18.38
C LYS A 335 8.81 16.66 18.89
N ARG A 336 8.74 17.48 19.95
CA ARG A 336 7.47 18.00 20.47
C ARG A 336 6.82 18.96 19.47
N ASP A 337 7.59 19.88 18.91
CA ASP A 337 7.11 20.83 17.90
C ASP A 337 6.53 20.08 16.68
N LEU A 338 7.24 19.05 16.20
CA LEU A 338 6.79 18.22 15.07
C LEU A 338 5.55 17.37 15.41
N THR A 339 5.42 16.93 16.67
CA THR A 339 4.22 16.21 17.15
C THR A 339 3.00 17.14 17.20
N GLN A 340 3.17 18.37 17.67
CA GLN A 340 2.11 19.38 17.67
C GLN A 340 1.69 19.71 16.23
N LEU A 341 2.66 19.92 15.34
CA LEU A 341 2.40 20.17 13.92
C LEU A 341 1.63 19.03 13.27
N LYS A 342 1.96 17.78 13.60
CA LYS A 342 1.26 16.59 13.09
C LYS A 342 -0.21 16.57 13.55
N GLN A 343 -0.47 16.99 14.78
CA GLN A 343 -1.84 17.11 15.27
C GLN A 343 -2.61 18.18 14.48
N SER A 344 -2.04 19.37 14.30
CA SER A 344 -2.65 20.44 13.51
C SER A 344 -2.93 20.02 12.07
N VAL A 345 -1.98 19.33 11.42
CA VAL A 345 -2.16 18.76 10.08
C VAL A 345 -3.37 17.82 10.02
N SER A 346 -3.53 16.92 11.00
CA SER A 346 -4.68 16.01 11.04
C SER A 346 -6.01 16.75 11.22
N GLU A 347 -6.01 17.83 12.01
CA GLU A 347 -7.20 18.66 12.24
C GLU A 347 -7.59 19.46 10.98
N TRP A 348 -6.61 20.05 10.30
CA TRP A 348 -6.79 20.76 9.04
C TRP A 348 -7.25 19.83 7.92
N GLU A 349 -6.64 18.65 7.78
CA GLU A 349 -7.02 17.67 6.75
C GLU A 349 -8.48 17.24 6.91
N LEU A 350 -8.92 16.99 8.15
CA LEU A 350 -10.31 16.66 8.44
C LEU A 350 -11.25 17.85 8.13
N SER A 351 -10.83 19.08 8.41
CA SER A 351 -11.62 20.28 8.06
C SER A 351 -11.78 20.41 6.55
N ILE A 352 -10.65 20.46 5.82
CA ILE A 352 -10.60 20.64 4.37
C ILE A 352 -11.43 19.56 3.65
N LYS A 353 -11.28 18.28 4.02
CA LYS A 353 -12.08 17.19 3.40
C LYS A 353 -13.57 17.35 3.62
N ARG A 354 -14.00 17.80 4.81
CA ARG A 354 -15.41 18.07 5.10
C ARG A 354 -15.93 19.25 4.28
N ASP A 355 -15.10 20.26 4.05
CA ASP A 355 -15.47 21.46 3.29
C ASP A 355 -15.57 21.15 1.79
N ILE A 356 -14.66 20.34 1.23
CA ILE A 356 -14.75 19.83 -0.15
C ILE A 356 -16.04 19.02 -0.33
N GLN A 357 -16.29 18.03 0.54
CA GLN A 357 -17.49 17.18 0.44
C GLN A 357 -18.78 18.02 0.46
N ARG A 358 -18.87 19.00 1.37
CA ARG A 358 -20.02 19.90 1.43
C ARG A 358 -20.14 20.74 0.16
N ALA A 359 -19.05 21.33 -0.31
CA ALA A 359 -19.07 22.15 -1.52
C ALA A 359 -19.51 21.34 -2.75
N GLU A 360 -19.01 20.10 -2.90
CA GLU A 360 -19.42 19.17 -3.95
C GLU A 360 -20.91 18.78 -3.85
N GLU A 361 -21.39 18.45 -2.65
CA GLU A 361 -22.80 18.16 -2.40
C GLU A 361 -23.68 19.35 -2.84
N TRP A 362 -23.29 20.57 -2.49
CA TRP A 362 -24.02 21.77 -2.88
C TRP A 362 -23.99 22.04 -4.38
N LEU A 363 -22.83 21.90 -5.04
CA LEU A 363 -22.71 22.08 -6.49
C LEU A 363 -23.48 21.02 -7.28
N SER A 364 -23.71 19.84 -6.70
CA SER A 364 -24.52 18.78 -7.31
C SER A 364 -26.03 19.07 -7.27
N ILE A 365 -26.47 19.93 -6.35
CA ILE A 365 -27.85 20.39 -6.25
C ILE A 365 -28.03 21.54 -7.24
N ASN A 366 -28.67 21.27 -8.39
CA ASN A 366 -29.04 22.31 -9.35
C ASN A 366 -30.02 23.31 -8.71
N ILE A 367 -29.50 24.43 -8.21
CA ILE A 367 -30.32 25.56 -7.80
C ILE A 367 -30.80 26.25 -9.09
N GLU A 368 -32.01 25.92 -9.54
CA GLU A 368 -32.68 26.54 -10.71
C GLU A 368 -33.08 28.01 -10.47
N ASP A 369 -32.81 28.56 -9.28
CA ASP A 369 -33.25 29.89 -8.89
C ASP A 369 -32.33 30.98 -9.49
N LYS A 370 -32.89 31.79 -10.40
CA LYS A 370 -32.20 32.92 -11.05
C LYS A 370 -32.20 34.17 -10.18
N THR A 371 -31.90 34.04 -8.89
CA THR A 371 -31.75 35.17 -7.98
C THR A 371 -30.28 35.61 -7.93
N GLU A 372 -30.02 36.90 -7.73
CA GLU A 372 -28.67 37.44 -7.57
C GLU A 372 -27.92 36.77 -6.39
N ASP A 373 -28.66 36.44 -5.32
CA ASP A 373 -28.15 35.70 -4.17
C ASP A 373 -27.70 34.27 -4.53
N ALA A 374 -28.39 33.57 -5.43
CA ALA A 374 -28.01 32.21 -5.83
C ALA A 374 -26.69 32.21 -6.62
N ALA A 375 -26.46 33.22 -7.45
CA ALA A 375 -25.19 33.37 -8.19
C ALA A 375 -24.02 33.67 -7.24
N GLU A 376 -24.23 34.52 -6.23
CA GLU A 376 -23.19 34.83 -5.24
C GLU A 376 -22.92 33.66 -4.28
N ILE A 377 -23.96 32.91 -3.85
CA ILE A 377 -23.80 31.68 -3.07
C ILE A 377 -22.97 30.65 -3.84
N ARG A 378 -23.28 30.44 -5.12
CA ARG A 378 -22.52 29.54 -5.98
C ARG A 378 -21.06 29.99 -6.10
N ARG A 379 -20.83 31.29 -6.30
CA ARG A 379 -19.47 31.85 -6.36
C ARG A 379 -18.70 31.61 -5.05
N LEU A 380 -19.32 31.85 -3.89
CA LEU A 380 -18.69 31.58 -2.59
C LEU A 380 -18.35 30.10 -2.41
N GLN A 381 -19.20 29.19 -2.88
CA GLN A 381 -18.93 27.75 -2.84
C GLN A 381 -17.78 27.34 -3.78
N GLU A 382 -17.73 27.91 -4.98
CA GLU A 382 -16.60 27.72 -5.91
C GLU A 382 -15.28 28.26 -5.31
N GLU A 383 -15.31 29.42 -4.65
CA GLU A 383 -14.15 29.99 -3.95
C GLU A 383 -13.74 29.12 -2.74
N ILE A 384 -14.68 28.60 -1.95
CA ILE A 384 -14.39 27.66 -0.86
C ILE A 384 -13.75 26.39 -1.39
N LEU A 385 -14.24 25.84 -2.50
CA LEU A 385 -13.70 24.63 -3.12
C LEU A 385 -12.26 24.87 -3.60
N ASP A 386 -12.00 25.96 -4.33
CA ASP A 386 -10.66 26.33 -4.81
C ASP A 386 -9.68 26.52 -3.64
N PHE A 387 -10.07 27.23 -2.57
CA PHE A 387 -9.22 27.37 -1.38
C PHE A 387 -8.97 26.03 -0.67
N SER A 388 -9.99 25.17 -0.58
CA SER A 388 -9.87 23.86 0.06
C SER A 388 -8.93 22.93 -0.71
N GLU A 389 -9.03 22.90 -2.04
CA GLU A 389 -8.15 22.14 -2.91
C GLU A 389 -6.70 22.63 -2.83
N ARG A 390 -6.48 23.96 -2.86
CA ARG A 390 -5.14 24.55 -2.69
C ARG A 390 -4.55 24.24 -1.32
N SER A 391 -5.36 24.33 -0.26
CA SER A 391 -4.95 24.01 1.11
C SER A 391 -4.56 22.53 1.22
N LEU A 392 -5.28 21.63 0.55
CA LEU A 392 -4.95 20.19 0.54
C LEU A 392 -3.59 19.93 -0.11
N VAL A 393 -3.28 20.60 -1.23
CA VAL A 393 -1.98 20.49 -1.90
C VAL A 393 -0.84 20.98 -0.98
N LEU A 394 -1.03 22.12 -0.30
CA LEU A 394 -0.06 22.63 0.67
C LEU A 394 0.10 21.69 1.87
N LEU A 395 -0.99 21.09 2.34
CA LEU A 395 -0.95 20.15 3.46
C LEU A 395 -0.17 18.87 3.10
N ILE A 396 -0.33 18.35 1.89
CA ILE A 396 0.47 17.21 1.38
C ILE A 396 1.96 17.58 1.31
N ARG A 397 2.27 18.81 0.86
CA ARG A 397 3.63 19.34 0.86
C ARG A 397 4.20 19.40 2.28
N LEU A 398 3.45 19.96 3.23
CA LEU A 398 3.85 20.05 4.63
C LEU A 398 4.12 18.65 5.22
N GLN A 399 3.23 17.70 5.02
CA GLN A 399 3.41 16.31 5.46
C GLN A 399 4.71 15.71 4.90
N THR A 400 4.99 15.93 3.61
CA THR A 400 6.22 15.45 2.96
C THR A 400 7.48 16.07 3.58
N GLU A 401 7.49 17.39 3.78
CA GLU A 401 8.62 18.09 4.41
C GLU A 401 8.79 17.72 5.89
N MET A 402 7.71 17.39 6.60
CA MET A 402 7.78 16.91 7.99
C MET A 402 8.44 15.53 8.12
N GLU A 403 8.27 14.65 7.11
CA GLU A 403 8.95 13.35 7.08
C GLU A 403 10.47 13.51 6.87
N ASP A 404 10.91 14.53 6.12
CA ASP A 404 12.34 14.89 6.03
C ASP A 404 12.89 15.31 7.40
N THR A 405 12.18 16.19 8.10
CA THR A 405 12.57 16.63 9.46
C THR A 405 12.60 15.46 10.43
N ARG A 406 11.60 14.56 10.37
CA ARG A 406 11.54 13.37 11.21
C ARG A 406 12.73 12.45 10.96
N PHE A 407 13.09 12.21 9.69
CA PHE A 407 14.24 11.37 9.34
C PHE A 407 15.54 11.87 9.99
N ILE A 408 15.82 13.18 9.94
CA ILE A 408 17.04 13.72 10.57
C ILE A 408 16.96 13.67 12.11
N LEU A 409 15.79 13.85 12.71
CA LEU A 409 15.60 13.67 14.16
C LEU A 409 15.79 12.21 14.60
N GLU A 410 15.39 11.24 13.78
CA GLU A 410 15.64 9.82 14.00
C GLU A 410 17.14 9.50 13.89
N LEU A 411 17.84 10.13 12.95
CA LEU A 411 19.29 10.03 12.83
C LEU A 411 19.99 10.54 14.11
N ILE A 412 19.62 11.73 14.59
CA ILE A 412 20.14 12.29 15.84
C ILE A 412 19.86 11.34 17.01
N SER A 413 18.63 10.82 17.10
CA SER A 413 18.25 9.86 18.14
C SER A 413 19.11 8.60 18.07
N GLY A 414 19.37 8.07 16.87
CA GLY A 414 20.27 6.95 16.64
C GLY A 414 21.70 7.24 17.11
N LYS A 415 22.23 8.43 16.84
CA LYS A 415 23.56 8.86 17.28
C LYS A 415 23.65 9.03 18.80
N ILE A 416 22.63 9.63 19.43
CA ILE A 416 22.54 9.73 20.89
C ILE A 416 22.56 8.33 21.51
N VAL A 417 21.77 7.40 20.98
CA VAL A 417 21.72 5.99 21.42
C VAL A 417 23.07 5.30 21.23
N GLU A 418 23.73 5.41 20.07
CA GLU A 418 25.07 4.85 19.84
C GLU A 418 26.12 5.31 20.86
N THR A 419 25.97 6.51 21.40
CA THR A 419 26.89 7.08 22.40
C THR A 419 26.55 6.66 23.84
N GLN A 420 25.37 6.07 24.08
CA GLN A 420 24.95 5.56 25.40
C GLN A 420 25.43 4.11 25.65
N PRO A 421 25.63 3.71 26.92
CA PRO A 421 26.17 2.39 27.28
C PRO A 421 25.32 1.20 26.77
N TYR A 422 26.02 0.17 26.30
CA TYR A 422 25.58 -1.04 25.57
C TYR A 422 24.21 -1.67 25.91
N PHE A 423 23.72 -1.60 27.16
CA PHE A 423 22.51 -2.31 27.58
C PHE A 423 21.21 -1.65 27.10
N LEU A 424 21.18 -0.31 26.97
CA LEU A 424 20.03 0.41 26.41
C LEU A 424 19.94 0.23 24.88
N ASN A 425 21.10 0.14 24.21
CA ASN A 425 21.22 -0.10 22.77
C ASN A 425 20.75 -1.49 22.35
N PHE A 426 20.88 -2.49 23.22
CA PHE A 426 20.36 -3.82 22.98
C PHE A 426 18.82 -3.81 22.88
N TRP A 427 18.13 -3.11 23.78
CA TRP A 427 16.66 -3.08 23.81
C TRP A 427 16.05 -2.30 22.64
N THR A 428 16.67 -1.18 22.26
CA THR A 428 16.19 -0.38 21.11
C THR A 428 16.44 -1.12 19.79
N ARG A 429 17.60 -1.74 19.60
CA ARG A 429 17.90 -2.59 18.42
C ARG A 429 17.04 -3.85 18.38
N LEU A 430 16.72 -4.46 19.53
CA LEU A 430 15.81 -5.60 19.60
C LEU A 430 14.39 -5.18 19.17
N LYS A 431 13.93 -4.00 19.61
CA LYS A 431 12.59 -3.48 19.26
C LYS A 431 12.47 -3.13 17.77
N THR A 432 13.47 -2.47 17.19
CA THR A 432 13.46 -2.10 15.77
C THR A 432 13.61 -3.33 14.88
N ASN A 433 14.50 -4.26 15.21
CA ASN A 433 14.66 -5.50 14.45
C ASN A 433 13.45 -6.44 14.60
N LEU A 434 12.80 -6.49 15.77
CA LEU A 434 11.55 -7.24 15.93
C LEU A 434 10.39 -6.61 15.15
N ALA A 435 10.30 -5.29 15.05
CA ALA A 435 9.27 -4.63 14.25
C ALA A 435 9.45 -4.87 12.74
N SER A 436 10.69 -4.78 12.26
CA SER A 436 11.03 -5.09 10.86
C SER A 436 10.86 -6.57 10.53
N ALA A 437 11.23 -7.47 11.45
CA ALA A 437 11.00 -8.90 11.31
C ALA A 437 9.51 -9.25 11.38
N TYR A 438 8.73 -8.60 12.25
CA TYR A 438 7.29 -8.84 12.39
C TYR A 438 6.53 -8.56 11.09
N ASN A 439 6.82 -7.44 10.42
CA ASN A 439 6.16 -7.11 9.16
C ASN A 439 6.59 -8.03 8.01
N ALA A 440 7.85 -8.46 7.97
CA ALA A 440 8.35 -9.38 6.94
C ALA A 440 7.96 -10.86 7.19
N THR A 441 7.63 -11.22 8.43
CA THR A 441 7.32 -12.61 8.80
C THR A 441 5.85 -12.86 9.12
N ALA A 442 5.01 -11.84 9.34
CA ALA A 442 3.56 -11.99 9.52
C ALA A 442 2.90 -12.71 8.32
N GLU A 443 3.44 -12.50 7.11
CA GLU A 443 2.97 -13.15 5.87
C GLU A 443 3.37 -14.64 5.79
N VAL A 444 4.47 -15.03 6.43
CA VAL A 444 4.94 -16.42 6.49
C VAL A 444 4.34 -17.17 7.69
N PHE A 445 4.13 -16.48 8.82
CA PHE A 445 3.62 -17.07 10.06
C PHE A 445 2.11 -17.34 10.05
N SER A 446 1.36 -16.71 9.14
CA SER A 446 -0.08 -16.90 8.96
C SER A 446 -0.46 -18.01 7.98
N GLN A 447 0.52 -18.63 7.31
CA GLN A 447 0.25 -19.80 6.45
C GLN A 447 0.01 -21.06 7.31
N PRO A 448 -1.09 -21.80 7.07
CA PRO A 448 -1.38 -23.02 7.81
C PRO A 448 -0.43 -24.14 7.40
N LEU A 449 0.32 -24.70 8.36
CA LEU A 449 1.26 -25.80 8.11
C LEU A 449 0.56 -27.17 8.04
N PHE A 450 -0.44 -27.38 8.90
CA PHE A 450 -1.27 -28.59 8.92
C PHE A 450 -2.53 -28.36 9.76
N THR A 451 -3.53 -29.21 9.55
CA THR A 451 -4.80 -29.20 10.28
C THR A 451 -4.83 -30.35 11.31
N ILE A 452 -5.25 -30.06 12.54
CA ILE A 452 -5.63 -31.08 13.53
C ILE A 452 -7.11 -30.86 13.84
N GLY A 453 -7.99 -31.73 13.35
CA GLY A 453 -9.44 -31.54 13.46
C GLY A 453 -9.92 -30.32 12.65
N GLU A 454 -10.64 -29.39 13.28
CA GLU A 454 -11.21 -28.19 12.64
C GLU A 454 -10.38 -26.90 12.87
N THR A 455 -9.28 -26.97 13.62
CA THR A 455 -8.42 -25.82 13.89
C THR A 455 -7.19 -25.83 12.99
N LEU A 456 -7.02 -24.76 12.22
CA LEU A 456 -5.83 -24.47 11.41
C LEU A 456 -4.69 -24.09 12.36
N VAL A 457 -3.62 -24.89 12.39
CA VAL A 457 -2.43 -24.57 13.18
C VAL A 457 -1.41 -23.88 12.28
N SER A 458 -1.19 -22.60 12.54
CA SER A 458 -0.20 -21.78 11.84
C SER A 458 1.18 -21.90 12.50
N ILE A 459 2.25 -21.51 11.78
CA ILE A 459 3.60 -21.40 12.37
C ILE A 459 3.56 -20.41 13.55
N GLY A 460 2.73 -19.35 13.45
CA GLY A 460 2.53 -18.37 14.51
C GLY A 460 2.01 -18.97 15.81
N ASP A 461 1.09 -19.95 15.74
CA ASP A 461 0.53 -20.61 16.92
C ASP A 461 1.57 -21.47 17.66
N LEU A 462 2.45 -22.14 16.91
CA LEU A 462 3.57 -22.90 17.45
C LEU A 462 4.58 -21.99 18.16
N VAL A 463 4.94 -20.85 17.55
CA VAL A 463 5.84 -19.88 18.17
C VAL A 463 5.23 -19.27 19.42
N ARG A 464 3.92 -18.95 19.39
CA ARG A 464 3.19 -18.44 20.55
C ARG A 464 3.19 -19.45 21.70
N PHE A 465 2.98 -20.72 21.41
CA PHE A 465 3.08 -21.80 22.41
C PHE A 465 4.47 -21.87 23.03
N PHE A 466 5.53 -21.86 22.21
CA PHE A 466 6.91 -21.85 22.70
C PHE A 466 7.24 -20.60 23.53
N LEU A 467 6.77 -19.43 23.14
CA LEU A 467 6.94 -18.18 23.90
C LEU A 467 6.23 -18.24 25.25
N ILE A 468 5.01 -18.76 25.31
CA ILE A 468 4.29 -18.96 26.57
C ILE A 468 5.08 -19.90 27.48
N VAL A 469 5.56 -21.04 26.97
CA VAL A 469 6.39 -21.98 27.74
C VAL A 469 7.69 -21.31 28.23
N LEU A 470 8.36 -20.53 27.38
CA LEU A 470 9.60 -19.84 27.71
C LEU A 470 9.38 -18.76 28.78
N ILE A 471 8.32 -17.96 28.65
CA ILE A 471 7.93 -16.93 29.63
C ILE A 471 7.54 -17.59 30.95
N SER A 472 6.73 -18.65 30.93
CA SER A 472 6.37 -19.41 32.12
C SER A 472 7.60 -20.00 32.81
N PHE A 473 8.57 -20.51 32.05
CA PHE A 473 9.85 -20.99 32.57
C PHE A 473 10.67 -19.87 33.22
N TRP A 474 10.79 -18.70 32.58
CA TRP A 474 11.49 -17.55 33.14
C TRP A 474 10.81 -17.00 34.40
N VAL A 475 9.48 -16.91 34.41
CA VAL A 475 8.70 -16.48 35.57
C VAL A 475 8.87 -17.47 36.72
N ALA A 476 8.83 -18.78 36.47
CA ALA A 476 9.09 -19.80 37.47
C ALA A 476 10.52 -19.70 38.04
N THR A 477 11.52 -19.50 37.17
CA THR A 477 12.93 -19.39 37.57
C THR A 477 13.19 -18.10 38.39
N LEU A 478 12.56 -16.98 38.01
CA LEU A 478 12.63 -15.72 38.77
C LEU A 478 11.91 -15.81 40.11
N ALA A 479 10.78 -16.52 40.17
CA ALA A 479 10.07 -16.78 41.42
C ALA A 479 10.93 -17.64 42.37
N GLU A 480 11.61 -18.68 41.87
CA GLU A 480 12.54 -19.49 42.67
C GLU A 480 13.73 -18.67 43.21
N LEU A 481 14.31 -17.80 42.39
CA LEU A 481 15.40 -16.89 42.80
C LEU A 481 14.92 -15.83 43.82
N GLY A 482 13.69 -15.34 43.67
CA GLY A 482 13.05 -14.41 44.60
C GLY A 482 12.80 -15.04 45.98
N ILE A 483 12.25 -16.25 46.01
CA ILE A 483 12.02 -17.01 47.25
C ILE A 483 13.37 -17.34 47.92
N GLY A 484 14.40 -17.68 47.16
CA GLY A 484 15.77 -17.90 47.67
C GLY A 484 16.38 -16.67 48.34
N ARG A 485 16.19 -15.46 47.78
CA ARG A 485 16.70 -14.20 48.35
C ARG A 485 15.94 -13.74 49.61
N VAL A 486 14.63 -13.99 49.68
CA VAL A 486 13.83 -13.65 50.87
C VAL A 486 14.10 -14.65 52.01
N ALA A 487 14.31 -15.92 51.70
CA ALA A 487 14.65 -16.95 52.69
C ALA A 487 16.04 -16.73 53.34
N PHE A 488 17.01 -16.15 52.63
CA PHE A 488 18.33 -15.84 53.18
C PHE A 488 18.38 -14.60 54.09
N ARG A 489 17.38 -13.70 54.00
CA ARG A 489 17.28 -12.51 54.86
C ARG A 489 16.38 -12.69 56.08
N GLY A 490 15.46 -13.66 56.07
CA GLY A 490 14.62 -14.00 57.22
C GLY A 490 15.20 -15.17 58.03
N ARG A 491 15.89 -14.89 59.14
CA ARG A 491 16.21 -15.91 60.16
C ARG A 491 14.89 -16.40 60.79
N GLY A 492 14.27 -17.44 60.24
CA GLY A 492 13.08 -18.04 60.85
C GLY A 492 12.27 -19.00 59.99
N ILE A 493 12.50 -19.08 58.67
CA ILE A 493 11.73 -20.02 57.83
C ILE A 493 12.46 -21.37 57.77
N ARG A 494 11.87 -22.39 58.41
CA ARG A 494 12.40 -23.77 58.43
C ARG A 494 12.53 -24.31 57.00
N GLN A 495 13.71 -24.84 56.65
CA GLN A 495 14.01 -25.45 55.34
C GLN A 495 12.98 -26.51 54.89
N SER A 496 12.26 -27.13 55.82
CA SER A 496 11.19 -28.09 55.53
C SER A 496 9.95 -27.49 54.84
N MET A 497 9.65 -26.20 55.00
CA MET A 497 8.57 -25.53 54.26
C MET A 497 8.97 -25.21 52.81
N ILE A 498 10.24 -24.87 52.59
CA ILE A 498 10.79 -24.55 51.25
C ILE A 498 10.79 -25.80 50.37
N TYR A 499 11.10 -26.97 50.95
CA TYR A 499 11.07 -28.25 50.22
C TYR A 499 9.64 -28.69 49.83
N ARG A 500 8.61 -28.23 50.55
CA ARG A 500 7.20 -28.59 50.28
C ARG A 500 6.58 -27.70 49.20
N ILE A 501 7.02 -26.44 49.09
CA ILE A 501 6.61 -25.51 48.03
C ILE A 501 7.29 -25.86 46.70
N LYS A 502 8.54 -26.36 46.71
CA LYS A 502 9.25 -26.84 45.51
C LYS A 502 8.68 -28.10 44.84
N ARG A 503 7.68 -28.76 45.47
CA ARG A 503 7.11 -30.03 45.00
C ARG A 503 5.66 -29.88 44.49
N LEU A 504 5.04 -28.72 44.65
CA LEU A 504 3.81 -28.32 43.99
C LEU A 504 4.17 -27.61 42.68
#